data_AF-A0A950T7V8-F1
#
_entry.id   AF-A0A950T7V8-F1
#
_cell.length_a   1.000
_cell.length_b   1.000
_cell.length_c   1.000
_cell.angle_alpha   90.00
_cell.angle_beta   90.00
_cell.angle_gamma   90.00
#
_symmetry.space_group_name_H-M   'P 1'
#
loop_
_entity.id
_entity.type
_entity.pdbx_description
1 polymer ?
#
loop_
_entity_poly.entity_id
_entity_poly.type
_entity_poly.pdbx_seq_one_letter_code
_entity_poly.pdbx_strand_id
1 'polypeptide(L)'
;MKDELISSKPIQELRDNMLNPASFARFQYYLEKECGCACTMMADRSVVVRFPEGTLEQEYAGGSSTWRRETVICLPNGVRLIKRVYPPTVYPPMMEEGKALVALVLPAGALVKRVGKEGIQGNEKSKEE
;
A
#
# COMPACT_ATOMS: atom_id res chain seq x y z
N MET A 1 19.88 -12.16 11.78
CA MET A 1 20.74 -11.78 10.64
C MET A 1 20.54 -10.30 10.40
N LYS A 2 21.60 -9.54 10.11
CA LYS A 2 21.46 -8.10 9.81
C LYS A 2 20.96 -7.97 8.38
N ASP A 3 19.86 -7.27 8.17
CA ASP A 3 19.38 -6.92 6.83
C ASP A 3 20.41 -5.98 6.18
N GLU A 4 21.32 -6.53 5.37
CA GLU A 4 22.35 -5.76 4.68
C GLU A 4 21.73 -5.06 3.46
N LEU A 5 21.87 -3.73 3.37
CA LEU A 5 21.36 -2.96 2.24
C LEU A 5 22.19 -3.26 0.98
N ILE A 6 21.57 -3.82 -0.05
CA ILE A 6 22.19 -4.16 -1.33
C ILE A 6 22.13 -2.98 -2.30
N SER A 7 20.98 -2.31 -2.36
CA SER A 7 20.72 -1.25 -3.34
C SER A 7 19.75 -0.23 -2.77
N SER A 8 19.95 1.04 -3.10
CA SER A 8 19.02 2.12 -2.81
C SER A 8 18.92 3.03 -4.03
N LYS A 9 17.70 3.25 -4.53
CA LYS A 9 17.45 4.02 -5.75
C LYS A 9 16.23 4.93 -5.56
N PRO A 10 16.23 6.14 -6.15
CA PRO A 10 15.04 6.99 -6.12
C PRO A 10 13.88 6.30 -6.84
N ILE A 11 12.68 6.44 -6.29
CA ILE A 11 11.43 5.96 -6.89
C ILE A 11 10.41 7.09 -6.87
N GLN A 12 9.80 7.35 -8.01
CA GLN A 12 8.79 8.41 -8.17
C GLN A 12 7.39 7.86 -8.38
N GLU A 13 7.28 6.68 -8.97
CA GLU A 13 6.00 6.09 -9.33
C GLU A 13 6.02 4.57 -9.20
N LEU A 14 4.89 4.01 -8.75
CA LEU A 14 4.61 2.59 -8.79
C LEU A 14 3.23 2.36 -9.39
N ARG A 15 3.14 1.40 -10.33
CA ARG A 15 1.86 0.89 -10.81
C ARG A 15 1.57 -0.48 -10.19
N ASP A 16 0.36 -0.63 -9.63
CA ASP A 16 -0.16 -1.85 -9.03
C ASP A 16 -1.44 -2.28 -9.76
N ASN A 17 -1.51 -3.54 -10.18
CA ASN A 17 -2.63 -4.08 -10.96
C ASN A 17 -3.66 -4.85 -10.10
N MET A 18 -3.49 -4.87 -8.78
CA MET A 18 -4.09 -5.86 -7.88
C MET A 18 -4.86 -5.26 -6.70
N LEU A 19 -5.15 -3.95 -6.73
CA LEU A 19 -6.01 -3.37 -5.72
C LEU A 19 -7.46 -3.79 -5.96
N ASN A 20 -7.94 -4.70 -5.10
CA ASN A 20 -9.36 -4.95 -4.97
C ASN A 20 -10.08 -3.59 -4.79
N PRO A 21 -11.03 -3.23 -5.66
CA PRO A 21 -11.73 -1.96 -5.59
C PRO A 21 -12.34 -1.68 -4.21
N ALA A 22 -12.78 -2.73 -3.50
CA ALA A 22 -13.33 -2.61 -2.15
C ALA A 22 -12.30 -2.16 -1.10
N SER A 23 -11.01 -2.38 -1.34
CA SER A 23 -9.89 -1.96 -0.49
C SER A 23 -9.19 -0.70 -1.00
N PHE A 24 -9.45 -0.30 -2.26
CA PHE A 24 -8.81 0.85 -2.89
C PHE A 24 -9.03 2.15 -2.11
N ALA A 25 -10.25 2.45 -1.67
CA ALA A 25 -10.54 3.70 -0.94
C ALA A 25 -9.73 3.84 0.36
N ARG A 26 -9.53 2.73 1.10
CA ARG A 26 -8.72 2.74 2.34
C ARG A 26 -7.24 2.87 2.04
N PHE A 27 -6.79 2.15 1.02
CA PHE A 27 -5.42 2.20 0.57
C PHE A 27 -5.03 3.59 0.05
N GLN A 28 -5.90 4.18 -0.78
CA GLN A 28 -5.79 5.56 -1.24
C GLN A 28 -5.74 6.53 -0.07
N TYR A 29 -6.68 6.43 0.88
CA TYR A 29 -6.70 7.31 2.05
C TYR A 29 -5.38 7.27 2.83
N TYR A 30 -4.87 6.07 3.14
CA TYR A 30 -3.62 5.92 3.88
C TYR A 30 -2.43 6.50 3.10
N LEU A 31 -2.33 6.20 1.81
CA LEU A 31 -1.24 6.71 0.99
C LEU A 31 -1.29 8.24 0.84
N GLU A 32 -2.47 8.83 0.64
CA GLU A 32 -2.61 10.27 0.45
C GLU A 32 -2.50 11.05 1.76
N LYS A 33 -3.06 10.54 2.86
CA LYS A 33 -3.13 11.28 4.13
C LYS A 33 -1.96 11.01 5.06
N GLU A 34 -1.51 9.76 5.13
CA GLU A 34 -0.45 9.36 6.07
C GLU A 34 0.93 9.35 5.39
N CYS A 35 0.99 9.03 4.10
CA CYS A 35 2.26 8.90 3.37
C CYS A 35 2.61 10.10 2.49
N GLY A 36 1.67 11.01 2.24
CA GLY A 36 1.88 12.16 1.33
C GLY A 36 2.07 11.75 -0.14
N CYS A 37 1.62 10.56 -0.52
CA CYS A 37 1.63 10.09 -1.91
C CYS A 37 0.42 10.64 -2.66
N ALA A 38 0.44 10.60 -3.99
CA ALA A 38 -0.75 10.80 -4.82
C ALA A 38 -1.18 9.47 -5.43
N CYS A 39 -2.45 9.10 -5.30
CA CYS A 39 -2.98 7.85 -5.84
C CYS A 39 -4.00 8.11 -6.94
N THR A 40 -3.93 7.36 -8.04
CA THR A 40 -4.88 7.48 -9.14
C THR A 40 -5.28 6.10 -9.64
N MET A 41 -6.58 5.82 -9.65
CA MET A 41 -7.12 4.64 -10.33
C MET A 41 -7.24 4.94 -11.82
N MET A 42 -6.63 4.08 -12.63
CA MET A 42 -6.58 4.20 -14.08
C MET A 42 -7.78 3.48 -14.73
N ALA A 43 -8.02 3.75 -16.02
CA ALA A 43 -9.12 3.14 -16.77
C ALA A 43 -9.02 1.61 -16.88
N ASP A 44 -7.80 1.06 -16.88
CA ASP A 44 -7.50 -0.37 -16.88
C ASP A 44 -7.64 -1.02 -15.49
N ARG A 45 -8.20 -0.30 -14.51
CA ARG A 45 -8.32 -0.69 -13.09
C ARG A 45 -6.98 -0.89 -12.39
N SER A 46 -5.86 -0.52 -13.01
CA SER A 46 -4.58 -0.38 -12.30
C SER A 46 -4.61 0.86 -11.42
N VAL A 47 -3.74 0.88 -10.42
CA VAL A 47 -3.52 2.00 -9.52
C VAL A 47 -2.11 2.51 -9.72
N VAL A 48 -1.99 3.81 -9.91
CA VAL A 48 -0.71 4.53 -9.96
C VAL A 48 -0.53 5.27 -8.64
N VAL A 49 0.56 4.97 -7.95
CA VAL A 49 1.01 5.66 -6.73
C VAL A 49 2.21 6.51 -7.09
N ARG A 50 2.10 7.82 -6.92
CA ARG A 50 3.22 8.76 -7.05
C ARG A 50 3.73 9.12 -5.67
N PHE A 51 5.03 8.93 -5.48
CA PHE A 51 5.68 9.18 -4.20
C PHE A 51 6.18 10.63 -4.11
N PRO A 52 6.25 11.21 -2.90
CA PRO A 52 6.89 12.50 -2.69
C PRO A 52 8.39 12.44 -3.04
N GLU A 53 8.96 13.60 -3.36
CA GLU A 53 10.39 13.72 -3.63
C GLU A 53 11.23 13.22 -2.45
N GLY A 54 12.39 12.62 -2.74
CA GLY A 54 13.26 12.01 -1.73
C GLY A 54 12.86 10.58 -1.32
N THR A 55 11.81 10.02 -1.93
CA THR A 55 11.44 8.61 -1.70
C THR A 55 12.45 7.65 -2.35
N LEU A 56 12.88 6.64 -1.59
CA LEU A 56 13.86 5.65 -2.00
C LEU A 56 13.28 4.24 -1.97
N GLU A 57 13.54 3.45 -3.01
CA GLU A 57 13.35 2.01 -2.98
C GLU A 57 14.67 1.34 -2.56
N GLN A 58 14.58 0.47 -1.56
CA GLN A 58 15.70 -0.21 -0.93
C GLN A 58 15.55 -1.73 -1.05
N GLU A 59 16.63 -2.39 -1.44
CA GLU A 59 16.72 -3.85 -1.51
C GLU A 59 17.68 -4.34 -0.44
N TYR A 60 17.26 -5.34 0.33
CA TYR A 60 18.04 -5.91 1.43
C TYR A 60 18.38 -7.37 1.17
N ALA A 61 19.56 -7.79 1.62
CA ALA A 61 20.01 -9.18 1.56
C ALA A 61 19.07 -10.08 2.36
N GLY A 62 18.58 -11.14 1.72
CA GLY A 62 17.63 -12.08 2.32
C GLY A 62 16.15 -11.62 2.30
N GLY A 63 15.83 -10.41 1.85
CA GLY A 63 14.43 -9.96 1.70
C GLY A 63 13.70 -10.70 0.56
N SER A 64 14.46 -11.12 -0.46
CA SER A 64 13.94 -11.83 -1.62
C SER A 64 14.15 -13.34 -1.52
N SER A 65 13.20 -14.11 -2.04
CA SER A 65 13.30 -15.56 -2.24
C SER A 65 13.09 -15.92 -3.71
N THR A 66 13.27 -17.19 -4.07
CA THR A 66 13.00 -17.70 -5.42
C THR A 66 11.58 -17.40 -5.92
N TRP A 67 10.63 -17.17 -5.00
CA TRP A 67 9.21 -17.01 -5.30
C TRP A 67 8.69 -15.58 -5.11
N ARG A 68 9.51 -14.68 -4.56
CA ARG A 68 9.13 -13.28 -4.34
C ARG A 68 10.36 -12.39 -4.25
N ARG A 69 10.32 -11.22 -4.89
CA ARG A 69 11.26 -10.13 -4.61
C ARG A 69 10.64 -9.19 -3.61
N GLU A 70 11.35 -8.85 -2.54
CA GLU A 70 10.89 -7.87 -1.55
C GLU A 70 11.82 -6.65 -1.55
N THR A 71 11.22 -5.48 -1.54
CA THR A 71 11.91 -4.18 -1.44
C THR A 71 11.16 -3.31 -0.45
N VAL A 72 11.85 -2.36 0.16
CA VAL A 72 11.27 -1.40 1.11
C VAL A 72 11.31 -0.02 0.48
N ILE A 73 10.15 0.63 0.42
CA ILE A 73 10.03 2.03 -0.02
C ILE A 73 10.07 2.91 1.22
N CYS A 74 11.13 3.69 1.34
CA CYS A 74 11.38 4.63 2.43
C CYS A 74 10.96 6.02 1.99
N LEU A 75 9.92 6.55 2.63
CA LEU A 75 9.37 7.87 2.40
C LEU A 75 10.17 8.93 3.18
N PRO A 76 10.20 10.20 2.72
CA PRO A 76 10.91 11.29 3.40
C PRO A 76 10.36 11.60 4.80
N ASN A 77 9.10 11.25 5.08
CA ASN A 77 8.49 11.38 6.40
C ASN A 77 8.85 10.22 7.36
N GLY A 78 9.73 9.30 6.96
CA GLY A 78 10.18 8.17 7.76
C GLY A 78 9.27 6.92 7.69
N VAL A 79 8.14 7.00 6.98
CA VAL A 79 7.28 5.83 6.76
C VAL A 79 7.97 4.84 5.82
N ARG A 80 7.81 3.55 6.12
CA ARG A 80 8.36 2.45 5.32
C ARG A 80 7.23 1.57 4.81
N LEU A 81 7.15 1.42 3.49
CA LEU A 81 6.21 0.53 2.81
C LEU A 81 6.96 -0.70 2.29
N ILE A 82 6.33 -1.87 2.32
CA ILE A 82 6.95 -3.09 1.79
C ILE A 82 6.35 -3.36 0.41
N LYS A 83 7.19 -3.43 -0.61
CA LYS A 83 6.80 -3.83 -1.96
C LYS A 83 7.22 -5.28 -2.20
N ARG A 84 6.25 -6.12 -2.57
CA ARG A 84 6.46 -7.51 -2.94
C ARG A 84 6.17 -7.70 -4.42
N VAL A 85 7.10 -8.32 -5.13
CA VAL A 85 6.94 -8.70 -6.53
C VAL A 85 6.93 -10.21 -6.65
N TYR A 86 5.88 -10.79 -7.22
CA TYR A 86 5.76 -12.23 -7.43
C TYR A 86 5.88 -12.55 -8.93
N PRO A 87 6.56 -13.66 -9.29
CA PRO A 87 6.63 -14.09 -10.67
C PRO A 87 5.24 -14.54 -11.17
N PRO A 88 4.98 -14.48 -12.49
CA PRO A 88 3.66 -14.76 -13.08
C PRO A 88 3.11 -16.16 -12.78
N THR A 89 3.99 -17.11 -12.46
CA THR A 89 3.67 -18.54 -12.33
C THR A 89 3.15 -18.97 -10.96
N VAL A 90 3.06 -18.07 -9.98
CA VAL A 90 2.83 -18.43 -8.55
C VAL A 90 1.39 -18.17 -8.07
N TYR A 91 0.49 -17.61 -8.90
CA TYR A 91 -0.91 -17.34 -8.52
C TYR A 91 -1.94 -17.79 -9.59
N PRO A 92 -3.21 -18.09 -9.20
CA PRO A 92 -4.21 -18.80 -10.00
C PRO A 92 -4.82 -17.93 -11.13
N PRO A 93 -5.56 -18.52 -12.08
CA PRO A 93 -5.59 -18.18 -13.52
C PRO A 93 -6.49 -16.99 -13.89
N MET A 94 -6.48 -15.93 -13.07
CA MET A 94 -7.26 -14.71 -13.31
C MET A 94 -6.46 -13.57 -13.97
N MET A 95 -5.22 -13.82 -14.39
CA MET A 95 -4.42 -12.84 -15.11
C MET A 95 -4.14 -13.28 -16.54
N GLU A 96 -4.17 -12.33 -17.48
CA GLU A 96 -3.52 -12.48 -18.78
C GLU A 96 -2.09 -13.01 -18.57
N GLU A 97 -1.75 -14.08 -19.26
CA GLU A 97 -0.45 -14.75 -19.15
C GLU A 97 0.72 -13.74 -19.29
N GLY A 98 1.69 -13.80 -18.38
CA GLY A 98 3.01 -13.18 -18.57
C GLY A 98 3.35 -11.89 -17.80
N LYS A 99 2.50 -11.37 -16.89
CA LYS A 99 2.80 -10.14 -16.13
C LYS A 99 3.23 -10.44 -14.68
N ALA A 100 4.30 -9.78 -14.22
CA ALA A 100 4.77 -9.85 -12.82
C ALA A 100 3.80 -9.10 -11.89
N LEU A 101 3.55 -9.65 -10.70
CA LEU A 101 2.60 -9.09 -9.74
C LEU A 101 3.32 -8.19 -8.75
N VAL A 102 2.90 -6.94 -8.60
CA VAL A 102 3.44 -6.00 -7.61
C VAL A 102 2.38 -5.73 -6.56
N ALA A 103 2.72 -5.84 -5.28
CA ALA A 103 1.83 -5.54 -4.16
C ALA A 103 2.53 -4.64 -3.14
N LEU A 104 1.89 -3.54 -2.75
CA LEU A 104 2.27 -2.74 -1.59
C LEU A 104 1.60 -3.27 -0.32
N VAL A 105 2.42 -3.73 0.61
CA VAL A 105 1.99 -4.20 1.93
C VAL A 105 2.18 -3.06 2.93
N LEU A 106 1.07 -2.64 3.53
CA LEU A 106 1.08 -1.63 4.59
C LEU A 106 1.55 -2.27 5.91
N PRO A 107 2.29 -1.53 6.76
CA PRO A 107 2.73 -2.04 8.06
C PRO A 107 1.53 -2.45 8.93
N ALA A 108 1.71 -3.53 9.71
CA ALA A 108 0.71 -4.02 10.66
C ALA A 108 0.42 -2.92 11.71
N GLY A 109 -0.69 -2.23 11.53
CA GLY A 109 -1.03 -1.02 12.29
C GLY A 109 -1.69 0.08 11.44
N ALA A 110 -1.47 0.09 10.11
CA ALA A 110 -2.22 0.94 9.17
C ALA A 110 -3.72 0.56 9.10
N LEU A 111 -4.08 -0.62 9.61
CA LEU A 111 -5.43 -1.02 9.99
C LEU A 111 -5.84 -0.32 11.30
N VAL A 112 -5.85 1.01 11.33
CA VAL A 112 -6.41 1.75 12.47
C VAL A 112 -7.94 1.62 12.43
N LYS A 113 -8.45 1.06 13.53
CA LYS A 113 -9.83 0.92 14.03
C LYS A 113 -10.97 1.49 13.16
N ARG A 114 -12.01 0.66 12.96
CA ARG A 114 -13.37 1.09 12.60
C ARG A 114 -13.72 2.35 13.40
N VAL A 115 -13.89 3.49 12.73
CA VAL A 115 -14.88 4.47 13.19
C VAL A 115 -16.22 3.83 12.87
N GLY A 116 -16.77 3.13 13.86
CA GLY A 116 -18.18 2.75 13.84
C GLY A 116 -18.99 4.03 13.77
N LYS A 117 -19.70 4.22 12.66
CA LYS A 117 -20.92 5.02 12.64
C LYS A 117 -21.91 4.36 13.61
N GLU A 118 -22.03 4.89 14.81
CA GLU A 118 -23.31 4.99 15.52
C GLU A 118 -23.42 6.48 15.78
N GLY A 119 -24.20 7.23 15.00
CA GLY A 119 -25.66 7.20 15.04
C GLY A 119 -26.08 8.54 15.62
N ILE A 120 -26.52 9.45 14.75
CA ILE A 120 -27.21 10.67 15.19
C ILE A 120 -28.53 10.20 15.80
N GLN A 121 -28.71 10.41 17.10
CA GLN A 121 -30.05 10.62 17.64
C GLN A 121 -29.94 11.50 18.88
N GLY A 122 -30.12 12.81 18.65
CA GLY A 122 -30.61 13.69 19.69
C GLY A 122 -31.96 13.17 20.15
N ASN A 123 -32.12 13.02 21.46
CA ASN A 123 -33.43 13.01 22.07
C ASN A 123 -33.32 13.86 23.33
N GLU A 124 -33.56 15.16 23.14
CA GLU A 124 -34.10 16.01 24.19
C GLU A 124 -35.35 15.35 24.78
N LYS A 125 -35.25 14.89 26.01
CA LYS A 125 -36.39 14.89 26.92
C LYS A 125 -35.96 15.53 28.23
N SER A 126 -36.15 16.84 28.26
CA SER A 126 -36.49 17.59 29.45
C SER A 126 -37.75 17.01 30.09
N LYS A 127 -37.68 16.81 31.40
CA LYS A 127 -38.72 16.81 32.44
C LYS A 127 -37.92 16.55 33.71
N GLU A 128 -37.44 17.57 34.43
CA GLU A 128 -38.21 18.55 35.22
C GLU A 128 -39.20 17.87 36.18
N GLU A 129 -39.02 18.25 37.45
CA GLU A 129 -39.75 17.94 38.70
C GLU A 129 -39.48 16.62 39.41
#